data_AF-A0A2E4VDW5-F1
#
_entry.id   AF-A0A2E4VDW5-F1
#
_cell.length_a   1.000
_cell.length_b   1.000
_cell.length_c   1.000
_cell.angle_alpha   90.00
_cell.angle_beta   90.00
_cell.angle_gamma   90.00
#
_symmetry.space_group_name_H-M   'P 1'
#
loop_
_entity.id
_entity.type
_entity.pdbx_description
1 polymer ?
#
loop_
_entity_poly.entity_id
_entity_poly.type
_entity_poly.pdbx_seq_one_letter_code
_entity_poly.pdbx_strand_id
1 'polypeptide(L)'
;MLICFLFVNGVGAFVLLRILPSKVGTPDLEMPKLEGLSLSRAKYLIRLHQLKLERPVIYQADSKVLSGHVLAQKPLANFKIKTGRTIRLTVSSGEEMITVPNLLGMSPREAEQVLNEAGLRRGQVAAVHSYTFRKANVVMAQSPESGTYKKRQSSVSILLSLGLKSFPFLMPNLEGLQLDRVRVILEENGLKIGQEDYQPDSKFGPGTIINHQPSVDTVVQTGQKINLQISGTDK
;
A
#
# COMPACT_ATOMS: atom_id res chain seq x y z
N MET A 1 114.29 -23.70 -30.52
CA MET A 1 113.65 -25.03 -30.44
C MET A 1 112.38 -24.88 -29.61
N LEU A 2 111.29 -25.45 -30.12
CA LEU A 2 109.95 -25.60 -29.54
C LEU A 2 108.93 -24.45 -29.68
N ILE A 3 107.84 -24.87 -30.34
CA ILE A 3 106.61 -24.19 -30.73
C ILE A 3 105.59 -24.34 -29.60
N CYS A 4 104.75 -23.34 -29.37
CA CYS A 4 103.38 -23.58 -28.89
C CYS A 4 102.40 -22.58 -29.47
N PHE A 5 101.26 -23.13 -29.82
CA PHE A 5 100.23 -22.68 -30.73
C PHE A 5 98.98 -22.41 -29.86
N LEU A 6 98.11 -21.45 -30.25
CA LEU A 6 96.62 -21.56 -30.26
C LEU A 6 95.80 -20.42 -29.63
N PHE A 7 94.93 -19.91 -30.52
CA PHE A 7 93.51 -19.50 -30.39
C PHE A 7 93.08 -18.19 -29.68
N VAL A 8 92.53 -17.34 -30.55
CA VAL A 8 91.56 -16.25 -30.33
C VAL A 8 90.25 -16.78 -29.73
N ASN A 9 89.62 -16.06 -28.79
CA ASN A 9 88.16 -15.80 -28.71
C ASN A 9 87.83 -14.85 -27.54
N GLY A 10 87.03 -13.80 -27.81
CA GLY A 10 86.64 -12.77 -26.84
C GLY A 10 85.55 -13.20 -25.86
N VAL A 11 85.44 -12.49 -24.73
CA VAL A 11 84.27 -12.54 -23.83
C VAL A 11 84.02 -11.13 -23.26
N GLY A 12 82.75 -10.72 -23.35
CA GLY A 12 82.26 -9.40 -23.00
C GLY A 12 82.06 -9.14 -21.51
N ALA A 13 81.62 -7.90 -21.27
CA ALA A 13 81.41 -7.26 -19.99
C ALA A 13 80.51 -8.05 -19.00
N PHE A 14 80.91 -8.04 -17.73
CA PHE A 14 80.03 -8.38 -16.61
C PHE A 14 80.11 -7.27 -15.55
N VAL A 15 79.68 -6.06 -15.92
CA VAL A 15 79.35 -5.02 -14.95
C VAL A 15 78.01 -5.42 -14.34
N LEU A 16 78.07 -6.02 -13.15
CA LEU A 16 76.92 -6.46 -12.38
C LEU A 16 76.22 -5.24 -11.76
N LEU A 17 75.52 -4.47 -12.58
CA LEU A 17 74.60 -3.43 -12.11
C LEU A 17 73.46 -4.16 -11.39
N ARG A 18 73.54 -4.23 -10.06
CA ARG A 18 72.39 -4.62 -9.22
C ARG A 18 71.31 -3.56 -9.42
N ILE A 19 70.43 -3.79 -10.38
CA ILE A 19 69.16 -3.09 -10.52
C ILE A 19 68.37 -3.47 -9.28
N LEU A 20 68.45 -2.64 -8.24
CA LEU A 20 67.42 -2.57 -7.22
C LEU A 20 66.09 -2.42 -7.98
N PRO A 21 65.10 -3.32 -7.83
CA PRO A 21 63.79 -3.05 -8.38
C PRO A 21 63.31 -1.80 -7.67
N SER A 22 63.35 -0.67 -8.37
CA SER A 22 62.63 0.50 -7.95
C SER A 22 61.21 0.02 -7.68
N LYS A 23 60.67 0.33 -6.51
CA LYS A 23 59.23 0.23 -6.29
C LYS A 23 58.59 1.20 -7.28
N VAL A 24 58.41 0.77 -8.54
CA VAL A 24 57.67 1.50 -9.54
C VAL A 24 56.26 1.57 -8.98
N GLY A 25 55.95 2.69 -8.34
CA GLY A 25 54.61 2.97 -7.89
C GLY A 25 53.70 2.86 -9.11
N THR A 26 52.58 2.15 -8.97
CA THR A 26 51.53 2.18 -10.00
C THR A 26 51.20 3.63 -10.33
N PRO A 27 51.01 3.98 -11.62
CA PRO A 27 50.66 5.34 -12.00
C PRO A 27 49.48 5.87 -11.18
N ASP A 28 49.60 7.12 -10.73
CA ASP A 28 48.46 7.80 -10.12
C ASP A 28 47.43 8.10 -11.22
N LEU A 29 46.18 7.78 -10.92
CA LEU A 29 45.00 7.98 -11.74
C LEU A 29 44.05 8.91 -10.98
N GLU A 30 43.35 9.80 -11.67
CA GLU A 30 42.23 10.53 -11.08
C GLU A 30 40.96 9.67 -11.08
N MET A 31 40.29 9.61 -9.93
CA MET A 31 39.07 8.84 -9.76
C MET A 31 37.96 9.39 -10.68
N PRO A 32 37.44 8.60 -11.65
CA PRO A 32 36.37 9.07 -12.51
C PRO A 32 35.10 9.38 -11.71
N LYS A 33 34.31 10.35 -12.17
CA LYS A 33 32.97 10.61 -11.65
C LYS A 33 32.00 9.56 -12.19
N LEU A 34 31.48 8.73 -11.28
CA LEU A 34 30.53 7.65 -11.51
C LEU A 34 29.15 7.97 -10.95
N GLU A 35 29.05 8.87 -9.96
CA GLU A 35 27.77 9.37 -9.42
C GLU A 35 26.85 9.91 -10.53
N GLY A 36 25.58 9.51 -10.47
CA GLY A 36 24.55 9.84 -11.46
C GLY A 36 24.60 8.99 -12.73
N LEU A 37 25.63 8.18 -12.97
CA LEU A 37 25.66 7.27 -14.12
C LEU A 37 24.84 6.01 -13.85
N SER A 38 24.35 5.36 -14.92
CA SER A 38 23.80 4.02 -14.82
C SER A 38 24.87 3.03 -14.34
N LEU A 39 24.48 1.99 -13.61
CA LEU A 39 25.40 0.96 -13.11
C LEU A 39 26.19 0.30 -14.25
N SER A 40 25.58 0.12 -15.43
CA SER A 40 26.26 -0.41 -16.61
C SER A 40 27.36 0.53 -17.12
N ARG A 41 27.08 1.84 -17.21
CA ARG A 41 28.08 2.84 -17.63
C ARG A 41 29.20 2.99 -16.59
N ALA A 42 28.86 2.97 -15.30
CA ALA A 42 29.85 3.01 -14.22
C ALA A 42 30.77 1.79 -14.26
N LYS A 43 30.23 0.57 -14.44
CA LYS A 43 31.02 -0.66 -14.62
C LYS A 43 31.96 -0.59 -15.82
N TYR A 44 31.49 -0.02 -16.94
CA TYR A 44 32.31 0.19 -18.12
C TYR A 44 33.52 1.09 -17.81
N LEU A 45 33.31 2.23 -17.15
CA LEU A 45 34.39 3.16 -16.78
C LEU A 45 35.36 2.53 -15.77
N ILE A 46 34.87 1.81 -14.77
CA ILE A 46 35.72 1.11 -13.80
C ILE A 46 36.66 0.14 -14.53
N ARG A 47 36.13 -0.65 -15.47
CA ARG A 47 36.95 -1.60 -16.26
C ARG A 47 37.94 -0.87 -17.18
N LEU A 48 37.49 0.18 -17.86
CA LEU A 48 38.32 0.97 -18.78
C LEU A 48 39.54 1.56 -18.07
N HIS A 49 39.35 2.04 -16.83
CA HIS A 49 40.41 2.61 -15.99
C HIS A 49 41.18 1.55 -15.17
N GLN A 50 41.00 0.26 -15.45
CA GLN A 50 41.67 -0.85 -14.76
C GLN A 50 41.46 -0.83 -13.23
N LEU A 51 40.29 -0.33 -12.79
CA LEU A 51 39.86 -0.32 -11.40
C LEU A 51 39.06 -1.59 -11.08
N LYS A 52 38.90 -1.89 -9.78
CA LYS A 52 38.12 -3.05 -9.32
C LYS A 52 36.82 -2.57 -8.69
N LEU A 53 35.71 -3.25 -8.95
CA LEU A 53 34.43 -2.97 -8.27
C LEU A 53 34.32 -3.87 -7.03
N GLU A 54 34.05 -3.28 -5.87
CA GLU A 54 33.70 -4.01 -4.65
C GLU A 54 32.40 -4.77 -4.83
N ARG A 55 32.33 -5.99 -4.31
CA ARG A 55 31.14 -6.85 -4.36
C ARG A 55 30.77 -7.32 -2.95
N PRO A 56 29.47 -7.41 -2.62
CA PRO A 56 28.32 -7.02 -3.45
C PRO A 56 28.22 -5.49 -3.62
N VAL A 57 27.52 -5.05 -4.68
CA VAL A 57 27.14 -3.64 -4.81
C VAL A 57 26.03 -3.36 -3.80
N ILE A 58 26.14 -2.24 -3.08
CA ILE A 58 25.17 -1.85 -2.06
C ILE A 58 24.03 -1.11 -2.76
N TYR A 59 22.79 -1.45 -2.42
CA TYR A 59 21.59 -0.77 -2.92
C TYR A 59 20.92 -0.01 -1.78
N GLN A 60 20.40 1.18 -2.10
CA GLN A 60 19.72 2.04 -1.14
C GLN A 60 18.56 2.77 -1.83
N ALA A 61 17.43 2.92 -1.14
CA ALA A 61 16.31 3.70 -1.65
C ALA A 61 16.64 5.19 -1.67
N ASP A 62 16.27 5.85 -2.77
CA ASP A 62 16.44 7.29 -2.95
C ASP A 62 15.37 7.84 -3.89
N SER A 63 14.79 8.98 -3.50
CA SER A 63 13.67 9.57 -4.24
C SER A 63 14.07 10.52 -5.36
N LYS A 64 15.37 10.84 -5.48
CA LYS A 64 15.90 11.79 -6.46
C LYS A 64 16.69 11.08 -7.55
N VAL A 65 17.37 9.99 -7.20
CA VAL A 65 18.21 9.21 -8.11
C VAL A 65 17.41 8.03 -8.66
N LEU A 66 17.35 7.91 -9.99
CA LEU A 66 16.66 6.82 -10.67
C LEU A 66 17.21 5.45 -10.26
N SER A 67 16.33 4.46 -10.19
CA SER A 67 16.73 3.07 -9.91
C SER A 67 17.82 2.60 -10.88
N GLY A 68 18.81 1.89 -10.37
CA GLY A 68 19.95 1.40 -11.14
C GLY A 68 21.04 2.43 -11.44
N HIS A 69 20.92 3.68 -10.97
CA HIS A 69 21.95 4.70 -11.09
C HIS A 69 22.79 4.82 -9.81
N VAL A 70 24.06 5.21 -9.96
CA VAL A 70 24.99 5.35 -8.84
C VAL A 70 24.58 6.55 -8.00
N LEU A 71 24.26 6.29 -6.73
CA LEU A 71 23.93 7.27 -5.72
C LEU A 71 25.19 7.87 -5.10
N ALA A 72 26.16 7.02 -4.78
CA ALA A 72 27.43 7.43 -4.19
C ALA A 72 28.58 6.51 -4.63
N GLN A 73 29.79 7.05 -4.65
CA GLN A 73 31.01 6.28 -4.89
C GLN A 73 32.05 6.49 -3.80
N LYS A 74 32.90 5.49 -3.59
CA LYS A 74 34.11 5.64 -2.77
C LYS A 74 35.29 4.90 -3.42
N PRO A 75 36.46 5.55 -3.63
CA PRO A 75 36.77 6.97 -3.38
C PRO A 75 35.92 7.97 -4.18
N LEU A 76 35.84 9.22 -3.69
CA LEU A 76 35.11 10.31 -4.36
C LEU A 76 35.75 10.67 -5.69
N ALA A 77 34.98 11.27 -6.60
CA ALA A 77 35.48 11.73 -7.89
C ALA A 77 36.68 12.69 -7.73
N ASN A 78 37.56 12.69 -8.72
CA ASN A 78 38.77 13.51 -8.83
C ASN A 78 39.83 13.27 -7.74
N PHE A 79 39.64 12.32 -6.82
CA PHE A 79 40.70 11.88 -5.91
C PHE A 79 41.82 11.17 -6.68
N LYS A 80 43.07 11.43 -6.32
CA LYS A 80 44.20 10.63 -6.80
C LYS A 80 44.15 9.23 -6.19
N ILE A 81 44.16 8.23 -7.05
CA ILE A 81 44.10 6.82 -6.69
C ILE A 81 45.14 6.04 -7.49
N LYS A 82 45.51 4.85 -7.00
CA LYS A 82 46.38 3.94 -7.72
C LYS A 82 45.59 3.06 -8.69
N THR A 83 46.20 2.68 -9.80
CA THR A 83 45.64 1.63 -10.69
C THR A 83 45.29 0.37 -9.91
N GLY A 84 44.18 -0.29 -10.27
CA GLY A 84 43.71 -1.49 -9.57
C GLY A 84 42.99 -1.22 -8.25
N ARG A 85 42.80 0.05 -7.85
CA ARG A 85 42.06 0.41 -6.64
C ARG A 85 40.63 -0.13 -6.70
N THR A 86 40.17 -0.66 -5.57
CA THR A 86 38.78 -1.10 -5.38
C THR A 86 37.86 0.09 -5.10
N ILE A 87 36.76 0.14 -5.85
CA ILE A 87 35.73 1.17 -5.79
C ILE A 87 34.46 0.56 -5.20
N ARG A 88 33.91 1.21 -4.18
CA ARG A 88 32.58 0.91 -3.65
C ARG A 88 31.56 1.79 -4.35
N LEU A 89 30.46 1.19 -4.80
CA LEU A 89 29.31 1.93 -5.31
C LEU A 89 28.10 1.66 -4.41
N THR A 90 27.37 2.72 -4.10
CA THR A 90 25.99 2.64 -3.64
C THR A 90 25.09 2.99 -4.82
N VAL A 91 24.15 2.12 -5.15
CA VAL A 91 23.24 2.26 -6.29
C VAL A 91 21.83 2.52 -5.77
N SER A 92 21.13 3.46 -6.39
CA SER A 92 19.73 3.71 -6.06
C SER A 92 18.88 2.48 -6.42
N SER A 93 18.07 2.01 -5.50
CA SER A 93 16.97 1.06 -5.79
C SER A 93 15.71 1.78 -6.30
N GLY A 94 15.73 3.11 -6.38
CA GLY A 94 14.57 3.96 -6.64
C GLY A 94 13.86 4.37 -5.35
N GLU A 95 12.67 4.93 -5.50
CA GLU A 95 11.83 5.31 -4.36
C GLU A 95 11.40 4.10 -3.53
N GLU A 96 11.23 4.30 -2.22
CA GLU A 96 10.73 3.27 -1.34
C GLU A 96 9.23 3.04 -1.57
N MET A 97 8.91 1.80 -1.95
CA MET A 97 7.55 1.35 -2.24
C MET A 97 7.01 0.54 -1.06
N ILE A 98 5.79 0.86 -0.66
CA ILE A 98 5.02 0.26 0.42
C ILE A 98 3.81 -0.45 -0.19
N THR A 99 3.51 -1.65 0.29
CA THR A 99 2.29 -2.36 -0.08
C THR A 99 1.09 -1.78 0.66
N VAL A 100 0.01 -1.46 -0.07
CA VAL A 100 -1.24 -0.98 0.50
C VAL A 100 -1.91 -2.12 1.29
N PRO A 101 -2.21 -1.93 2.60
CA PRO A 101 -2.88 -2.95 3.40
C PRO A 101 -4.38 -3.06 3.05
N ASN A 102 -4.99 -4.16 3.48
CA ASN A 102 -6.44 -4.34 3.43
C ASN A 102 -7.08 -3.64 4.64
N LEU A 103 -7.99 -2.70 4.36
CA LEU A 103 -8.70 -1.90 5.35
C LEU A 103 -10.18 -2.28 5.46
N LEU A 104 -10.68 -3.19 4.63
CA LEU A 104 -12.11 -3.53 4.57
C LEU A 104 -12.61 -4.06 5.92
N GLY A 105 -13.79 -3.59 6.34
CA GLY A 105 -14.45 -3.97 7.59
C GLY A 105 -13.89 -3.30 8.85
N MET A 106 -12.75 -2.60 8.76
CA MET A 106 -12.17 -1.85 9.87
C MET A 106 -12.97 -0.57 10.15
N SER A 107 -12.90 -0.08 11.37
CA SER A 107 -13.33 1.28 11.72
C SER A 107 -12.37 2.32 11.11
N PRO A 108 -12.80 3.60 10.96
CA PRO A 108 -11.92 4.65 10.44
C PRO A 108 -10.63 4.82 11.25
N ARG A 109 -10.71 4.63 12.58
CA ARG A 109 -9.57 4.76 13.50
C ARG A 109 -8.59 3.61 13.36
N GLU A 110 -9.08 2.38 13.29
CA GLU A 110 -8.24 1.19 13.04
C GLU A 110 -7.55 1.29 11.67
N ALA A 111 -8.29 1.70 10.64
CA ALA A 111 -7.74 1.88 9.30
C ALA A 111 -6.62 2.94 9.28
N GLU A 112 -6.78 4.05 9.99
CA GLU A 112 -5.75 5.08 10.12
C GLU A 112 -4.49 4.58 10.84
N GLN A 113 -4.66 3.79 11.90
CA GLN A 113 -3.52 3.18 12.60
C GLN A 113 -2.75 2.21 11.68
N VAL A 114 -3.44 1.32 10.99
CA VAL A 114 -2.84 0.36 10.05
C VAL A 114 -2.09 1.08 8.92
N LEU A 115 -2.65 2.18 8.40
CA LEU A 115 -1.98 3.01 7.39
C LEU A 115 -0.70 3.65 7.94
N ASN A 116 -0.73 4.21 9.15
CA ASN A 116 0.44 4.84 9.77
C ASN A 116 1.55 3.82 10.04
N GLU A 117 1.20 2.63 10.53
CA GLU A 117 2.14 1.52 10.77
C GLU A 117 2.80 1.05 9.45
N ALA A 118 2.04 1.04 8.35
CA ALA A 118 2.58 0.75 7.01
C ALA A 118 3.44 1.90 6.45
N GLY A 119 3.43 3.10 7.06
CA GLY A 119 4.10 4.28 6.52
C GLY A 119 3.34 4.97 5.37
N LEU A 120 2.02 4.76 5.30
CA LEU A 120 1.08 5.43 4.41
C LEU A 120 0.28 6.49 5.19
N ARG A 121 -0.49 7.31 4.48
CA ARG A 121 -1.37 8.33 5.07
C ARG A 121 -2.83 8.03 4.74
N ARG A 122 -3.74 8.43 5.63
CA ARG A 122 -5.17 8.44 5.29
C ARG A 122 -5.45 9.54 4.27
N GLY A 123 -6.13 9.16 3.19
CA GLY A 123 -6.59 10.06 2.13
C GLY A 123 -7.99 10.60 2.40
N GLN A 124 -8.77 10.73 1.33
CA GLN A 124 -10.15 11.20 1.42
C GLN A 124 -11.03 10.14 2.10
N VAL A 125 -12.01 10.61 2.86
CA VAL A 125 -13.02 9.77 3.51
C VAL A 125 -14.36 10.18 2.95
N ALA A 126 -15.03 9.25 2.29
CA ALA A 126 -16.42 9.40 1.88
C ALA A 126 -17.29 8.41 2.67
N ALA A 127 -18.58 8.66 2.76
CA ALA A 127 -19.51 7.75 3.43
C ALA A 127 -20.82 7.66 2.63
N VAL A 128 -21.34 6.44 2.49
CA VAL A 128 -22.59 6.18 1.76
C VAL A 128 -23.42 5.13 2.47
N HIS A 129 -24.75 5.22 2.33
CA HIS A 129 -25.61 4.10 2.70
C HIS A 129 -25.43 2.96 1.70
N SER A 130 -25.52 1.73 2.20
CA SER A 130 -25.44 0.53 1.39
C SER A 130 -26.78 -0.19 1.32
N TYR A 131 -27.03 -0.92 0.24
CA TYR A 131 -28.18 -1.83 0.16
C TYR A 131 -27.89 -3.20 0.76
N THR A 132 -26.61 -3.53 0.97
CA THR A 132 -26.16 -4.86 1.38
C THR A 132 -25.36 -4.85 2.68
N PHE A 133 -24.67 -3.75 3.00
CA PHE A 133 -23.87 -3.64 4.22
C PHE A 133 -24.69 -3.10 5.39
N ARG A 134 -24.96 -3.97 6.37
CA ARG A 134 -25.73 -3.62 7.58
C ARG A 134 -24.91 -2.85 8.61
N LYS A 135 -23.62 -3.18 8.75
CA LYS A 135 -22.75 -2.55 9.74
C LYS A 135 -22.40 -1.13 9.27
N ALA A 136 -22.73 -0.15 10.10
CA ALA A 136 -22.36 1.23 9.88
C ALA A 136 -20.94 1.53 10.43
N ASN A 137 -20.36 2.62 9.96
CA ASN A 137 -19.06 3.14 10.37
C ASN A 137 -17.89 2.15 10.19
N VAL A 138 -17.93 1.39 9.11
CA VAL A 138 -16.83 0.50 8.68
C VAL A 138 -16.44 0.78 7.24
N VAL A 139 -15.17 0.55 6.91
CA VAL A 139 -14.66 0.68 5.54
C VAL A 139 -15.31 -0.38 4.65
N MET A 140 -16.02 0.07 3.62
CA MET A 140 -16.65 -0.77 2.59
C MET A 140 -15.86 -0.82 1.29
N ALA A 141 -15.03 0.20 1.03
CA ALA A 141 -14.11 0.22 -0.10
C ALA A 141 -12.89 1.07 0.25
N GLN A 142 -11.79 0.83 -0.46
CA GLN A 142 -10.58 1.62 -0.37
C GLN A 142 -10.04 1.89 -1.77
N SER A 143 -9.26 2.96 -1.90
CA SER A 143 -8.51 3.26 -3.12
C SER A 143 -7.15 3.86 -2.77
N PRO A 144 -6.03 3.27 -3.23
CA PRO A 144 -5.93 2.07 -4.07
C PRO A 144 -6.38 0.77 -3.39
N GLU A 145 -6.57 -0.28 -4.19
CA GLU A 145 -6.88 -1.62 -3.68
C GLU A 145 -5.73 -2.22 -2.89
N SER A 146 -6.06 -3.11 -1.96
CA SER A 146 -5.08 -3.87 -1.17
C SER A 146 -4.08 -4.61 -2.09
N GLY A 147 -2.82 -4.67 -1.67
CA GLY A 147 -1.74 -5.30 -2.44
C GLY A 147 -1.11 -4.39 -3.51
N THR A 148 -1.72 -3.24 -3.81
CA THR A 148 -1.10 -2.23 -4.69
C THR A 148 0.16 -1.64 -4.05
N TYR A 149 1.18 -1.34 -4.85
CA TYR A 149 2.37 -0.65 -4.35
C TYR A 149 2.23 0.88 -4.46
N LYS A 150 2.56 1.58 -3.38
CA LYS A 150 2.55 3.05 -3.31
C LYS A 150 3.84 3.56 -2.67
N LYS A 151 4.24 4.77 -3.04
CA LYS A 151 5.40 5.43 -2.43
C LYS A 151 5.12 5.65 -0.94
N ARG A 152 6.16 5.59 -0.10
CA ARG A 152 6.03 5.97 1.32
C ARG A 152 5.33 7.34 1.45
N GLN A 153 4.51 7.49 2.48
CA GLN A 153 3.66 8.67 2.75
C GLN A 153 2.54 8.95 1.73
N SER A 154 2.37 8.10 0.71
CA SER A 154 1.21 8.19 -0.18
C SER A 154 -0.10 8.01 0.59
N SER A 155 -1.17 8.57 0.06
CA SER A 155 -2.49 8.49 0.65
C SER A 155 -3.31 7.29 0.13
N VAL A 156 -4.12 6.71 1.02
CA VAL A 156 -5.16 5.72 0.71
C VAL A 156 -6.50 6.27 1.16
N SER A 157 -7.43 6.47 0.22
CA SER A 157 -8.78 6.94 0.50
C SER A 157 -9.68 5.77 0.88
N ILE A 158 -10.68 6.03 1.73
CA ILE A 158 -11.62 5.03 2.22
C ILE A 158 -13.06 5.49 2.01
N LEU A 159 -13.93 4.53 1.72
CA LEU A 159 -15.37 4.70 1.68
C LEU A 159 -15.96 3.98 2.88
N LEU A 160 -16.75 4.68 3.68
CA LEU A 160 -17.42 4.15 4.86
C LEU A 160 -18.87 3.78 4.55
N SER A 161 -19.34 2.70 5.17
CA SER A 161 -20.75 2.34 5.20
C SER A 161 -21.47 3.20 6.24
N LEU A 162 -22.58 3.86 5.85
CA LEU A 162 -23.53 4.48 6.77
C LEU A 162 -24.61 3.50 7.25
N GLY A 163 -24.44 2.19 6.98
CA GLY A 163 -25.44 1.16 7.23
C GLY A 163 -26.47 1.06 6.10
N LEU A 164 -27.49 0.22 6.31
CA LEU A 164 -28.53 0.00 5.31
C LEU A 164 -29.23 1.31 4.95
N LYS A 165 -29.42 1.55 3.65
CA LYS A 165 -30.27 2.65 3.18
C LYS A 165 -31.71 2.35 3.60
N SER A 166 -32.20 3.07 4.60
CA SER A 166 -33.64 3.09 4.90
C SER A 166 -34.30 4.02 3.89
N PHE A 167 -35.16 3.48 3.03
CA PHE A 167 -36.02 4.32 2.22
C PHE A 167 -37.17 4.81 3.09
N PRO A 168 -37.42 6.12 3.18
CA PRO A 168 -38.67 6.61 3.73
C PRO A 168 -39.79 6.15 2.80
N PHE A 169 -40.80 5.49 3.35
CA PHE A 169 -42.04 5.21 2.63
C PHE A 169 -43.23 5.65 3.49
N LEU A 170 -44.35 5.93 2.82
CA LEU A 170 -45.55 6.39 3.51
C LEU A 170 -46.23 5.20 4.18
N MET A 171 -46.61 5.38 5.44
CA MET A 171 -47.34 4.37 6.19
C MET A 171 -48.64 4.04 5.46
N PRO A 172 -48.84 2.79 4.99
CA PRO A 172 -50.10 2.41 4.37
C PRO A 172 -51.23 2.46 5.40
N ASN A 173 -52.46 2.65 4.94
CA ASN A 173 -53.62 2.49 5.82
C ASN A 173 -53.82 1.00 6.14
N LEU A 174 -53.73 0.65 7.42
CA LEU A 174 -53.97 -0.71 7.90
C LEU A 174 -55.35 -0.90 8.53
N GLU A 175 -56.10 0.18 8.77
CA GLU A 175 -57.44 0.11 9.37
C GLU A 175 -58.37 -0.79 8.54
N GLY A 176 -59.10 -1.68 9.21
CA GLY A 176 -60.02 -2.61 8.59
C GLY A 176 -59.39 -3.84 7.93
N LEU A 177 -58.05 -3.96 7.94
CA LEU A 177 -57.37 -5.17 7.46
C LEU A 177 -57.27 -6.24 8.56
N GLN A 178 -57.23 -7.51 8.16
CA GLN A 178 -56.95 -8.64 9.04
C GLN A 178 -55.48 -8.67 9.49
N LEU A 179 -55.23 -8.99 10.76
CA LEU A 179 -53.89 -9.02 11.35
C LEU A 179 -52.90 -9.89 10.57
N ASP A 180 -53.35 -11.04 10.05
CA ASP A 180 -52.51 -11.92 9.22
C ASP A 180 -52.04 -11.24 7.93
N ARG A 181 -52.93 -10.49 7.27
CA ARG A 181 -52.59 -9.70 6.08
C ARG A 181 -51.64 -8.57 6.43
N VAL A 182 -51.86 -7.92 7.57
CA VAL A 182 -51.01 -6.82 8.05
C VAL A 182 -49.60 -7.31 8.35
N ARG A 183 -49.43 -8.50 8.93
CA ARG A 183 -48.10 -9.10 9.14
C ARG A 183 -47.31 -9.20 7.83
N VAL A 184 -47.94 -9.70 6.77
CA VAL A 184 -47.31 -9.82 5.44
C VAL A 184 -46.92 -8.44 4.90
N ILE A 185 -47.84 -7.47 4.93
CA ILE A 185 -47.58 -6.11 4.45
C ILE A 185 -46.40 -5.48 5.21
N LEU A 186 -46.39 -5.60 6.54
CA LEU A 186 -45.32 -5.03 7.36
C LEU A 186 -43.98 -5.72 7.08
N GLU A 187 -43.96 -7.05 6.96
CA GLU A 187 -42.75 -7.82 6.67
C GLU A 187 -42.17 -7.51 5.27
N GLU A 188 -43.01 -7.48 4.24
CA GLU A 188 -42.61 -7.15 2.86
C GLU A 188 -42.00 -5.74 2.76
N ASN A 189 -42.49 -4.80 3.58
CA ASN A 189 -41.97 -3.44 3.65
C ASN A 189 -40.84 -3.28 4.70
N GLY A 190 -40.39 -4.38 5.29
CA GLY A 190 -39.30 -4.41 6.27
C GLY A 190 -39.62 -3.69 7.59
N LEU A 191 -40.90 -3.48 7.91
CA LEU A 191 -41.37 -2.98 9.20
C LEU A 191 -41.50 -4.12 10.20
N LYS A 192 -41.59 -3.75 11.48
CA LYS A 192 -41.76 -4.70 12.57
C LYS A 192 -43.07 -4.41 13.29
N ILE A 193 -43.72 -5.46 13.79
CA ILE A 193 -44.82 -5.27 14.74
C ILE A 193 -44.23 -4.81 16.08
N GLY A 194 -44.84 -3.77 16.64
CA GLY A 194 -44.56 -3.23 17.95
C GLY A 194 -45.50 -3.81 19.01
N GLN A 195 -46.17 -2.92 19.72
CA GLN A 195 -47.20 -3.30 20.69
C GLN A 195 -48.50 -3.66 19.97
N GLU A 196 -49.10 -4.77 20.37
CA GLU A 196 -50.44 -5.20 19.94
C GLU A 196 -51.39 -4.99 21.12
N ASP A 197 -52.37 -4.11 20.95
CA ASP A 197 -53.38 -3.77 21.95
C ASP A 197 -54.75 -4.27 21.49
N TYR A 198 -55.37 -5.16 22.26
CA TYR A 198 -56.63 -5.80 21.91
C TYR A 198 -57.77 -5.11 22.65
N GLN A 199 -58.76 -4.63 21.91
CA GLN A 199 -59.91 -3.94 22.46
C GLN A 199 -61.20 -4.43 21.81
N PRO A 200 -62.30 -4.58 22.57
CA PRO A 200 -63.61 -4.84 21.97
C PRO A 200 -64.02 -3.68 21.05
N ASP A 201 -64.45 -4.00 19.84
CA ASP A 201 -64.95 -3.01 18.89
C ASP A 201 -66.21 -3.54 18.18
N SER A 202 -67.23 -2.68 18.07
CA SER A 202 -68.51 -3.05 17.47
C SER A 202 -68.57 -2.87 15.96
N LYS A 203 -67.60 -2.15 15.37
CA LYS A 203 -67.53 -1.85 13.92
C LYS A 203 -66.76 -2.94 13.18
N PHE A 204 -65.70 -3.47 13.78
CA PHE A 204 -64.79 -4.42 13.19
C PHE A 204 -64.86 -5.80 13.87
N GLY A 205 -64.88 -6.86 13.06
CA GLY A 205 -64.83 -8.23 13.59
C GLY A 205 -63.49 -8.58 14.25
N PRO A 206 -63.43 -9.65 15.07
CA PRO A 206 -62.20 -10.06 15.75
C PRO A 206 -61.00 -10.25 14.81
N GLY A 207 -59.81 -9.86 15.26
CA GLY A 207 -58.56 -9.94 14.50
C GLY A 207 -58.34 -8.82 13.48
N THR A 208 -59.26 -7.86 13.39
CA THR A 208 -59.19 -6.72 12.45
C THR A 208 -58.51 -5.52 13.11
N ILE A 209 -57.66 -4.81 12.37
CA ILE A 209 -57.00 -3.59 12.86
C ILE A 209 -58.02 -2.45 13.00
N ILE A 210 -58.13 -1.91 14.21
CA ILE A 210 -58.92 -0.71 14.54
C ILE A 210 -58.12 0.55 14.20
N ASN A 211 -56.85 0.58 14.60
CA ASN A 211 -55.97 1.71 14.38
C ASN A 211 -54.50 1.29 14.44
N HIS A 212 -53.60 2.14 13.98
CA HIS A 212 -52.16 1.90 14.03
C HIS A 212 -51.37 3.18 14.27
N GLN A 213 -50.22 3.04 14.92
CA GLN A 213 -49.24 4.11 15.10
C GLN A 213 -47.89 3.67 14.52
N PRO A 214 -47.25 4.47 13.65
CA PRO A 214 -47.69 5.78 13.12
C PRO A 214 -48.95 5.74 12.27
N SER A 215 -49.66 6.87 12.16
CA SER A 215 -50.88 6.97 11.34
C SER A 215 -50.57 6.89 9.85
N VAL A 216 -51.60 6.62 9.05
CA VAL A 216 -51.52 6.65 7.57
C VAL A 216 -50.80 7.90 7.07
N ASP A 217 -50.05 7.75 5.98
CA ASP A 217 -49.24 8.79 5.32
C ASP A 217 -48.09 9.36 6.15
N THR A 218 -47.89 8.88 7.38
CA THR A 218 -46.67 9.20 8.13
C THR A 218 -45.47 8.55 7.45
N VAL A 219 -44.37 9.30 7.33
CA VAL A 219 -43.10 8.74 6.84
C VAL A 219 -42.56 7.72 7.84
N VAL A 220 -42.40 6.48 7.40
CA VAL A 220 -41.81 5.39 8.18
C VAL A 220 -40.50 4.90 7.58
N GLN A 221 -39.67 4.31 8.43
CA GLN A 221 -38.35 3.78 8.08
C GLN A 221 -38.28 2.26 8.22
N THR A 222 -37.42 1.61 7.43
CA THR A 222 -37.18 0.18 7.54
C THR A 222 -36.77 -0.19 8.97
N GLY A 223 -37.40 -1.22 9.52
CA GLY A 223 -37.19 -1.71 10.88
C GLY A 223 -37.98 -0.96 11.96
N GLN A 224 -38.70 0.11 11.61
CA GLN A 224 -39.58 0.82 12.54
C GLN A 224 -40.68 -0.11 13.05
N LYS A 225 -40.97 0.00 14.35
CA LYS A 225 -42.05 -0.75 15.00
C LYS A 225 -43.38 -0.03 14.79
N ILE A 226 -44.40 -0.77 14.36
CA ILE A 226 -45.76 -0.30 14.19
C ILE A 226 -46.62 -0.88 15.30
N ASN A 227 -47.20 0.00 16.13
CA ASN A 227 -48.13 -0.42 17.16
C ASN A 227 -49.53 -0.56 16.54
N LEU A 228 -50.24 -1.60 16.93
CA LEU A 228 -51.53 -1.98 16.36
C LEU A 228 -52.58 -2.02 17.47
N GLN A 229 -53.72 -1.39 17.22
CA GLN A 229 -54.95 -1.64 17.98
C GLN A 229 -55.81 -2.62 17.17
N ILE A 230 -56.24 -3.69 17.83
CA ILE A 230 -56.83 -4.87 17.20
C ILE A 230 -58.18 -5.14 17.85
N SER A 231 -59.22 -5.39 17.05
CA SER A 231 -60.53 -5.79 17.56
C SER A 231 -60.45 -7.20 18.13
N GLY A 232 -60.81 -7.36 19.40
CA GLY A 232 -60.82 -8.65 20.08
C GLY A 232 -60.71 -8.51 21.60
N THR A 233 -61.02 -9.59 22.32
CA THR A 233 -60.89 -9.65 23.78
C THR A 233 -59.54 -10.20 24.23
N ASP A 234 -58.89 -11.02 23.40
CA ASP A 234 -57.67 -11.77 23.76
C ASP A 234 -56.77 -12.01 22.53
N LYS A 235 -55.50 -12.37 22.77
CA LYS A 235 -54.47 -12.68 21.77
C LYS A 235 -54.69 -14.01 21.04
#